data_AF-A0A9X3BDZ7-F1
#
_entry.id   AF-A0A9X3BDZ7-F1
#
_cell.length_a   1.000
_cell.length_b   1.000
_cell.length_c   1.000
_cell.angle_alpha   90.00
_cell.angle_beta   90.00
_cell.angle_gamma   90.00
#
_symmetry.space_group_name_H-M   'P 1'
#
loop_
_entity.id
_entity.type
_entity.pdbx_description
1 polymer ?
#
loop_
_entity_poly.entity_id
_entity_poly.type
_entity_poly.pdbx_seq_one_letter_code
_entity_poly.pdbx_strand_id
1 'polypeptide(L)'
;MVAVDNAQPVAASVVEVGDPRERFAQWREGKAGKVLSISVIGDSYSAGQDFYLNRFVQRLVGEAGFAGPGYIGFNHGAALGGTHFKYTRTSEKYFGGDWQVSGLGQASPDSRTVTGRPGAWLEVDAHPTPAINTAVSQAKLLYLGNGENSELRYRWAPAQAWQPLKLAGEGVQEVPLSGASETADWAFRLEVVKGSPTLFGLWMSNEQGGVRVSKLAASGAASADFYHADDRWQAQWKAAVAKIPADIYLIMLGGNDQGFGVKPEQYLKNIQGLVGMVREIQPQASINLILRQDTSRASTYPMSAYAQVLQPWARKEHLGYANLQCAFGSDVKRYALGGPMPMIGPDRIHPLPDTGGKVIADYFHRLIVGGDNAVSPQDTCGETSR
;
A
#
# COMPACT_ATOMS: atom_id res chain seq x y z
N MET A 1 2.75 46.88 30.67
CA MET A 1 3.44 45.59 30.52
C MET A 1 2.65 44.57 31.33
N VAL A 2 1.74 43.86 30.67
CA VAL A 2 0.90 42.84 31.31
C VAL A 2 1.48 41.50 30.85
N ALA A 3 1.87 40.68 31.82
CA ALA A 3 2.44 39.37 31.59
C ALA A 3 1.41 38.48 30.89
N VAL A 4 1.82 37.90 29.75
CA VAL A 4 1.04 36.90 29.04
C VAL A 4 1.17 35.60 29.80
N ASP A 5 0.04 35.11 30.31
CA ASP A 5 -0.07 33.85 31.03
C ASP A 5 0.48 32.69 30.19
N ASN A 6 1.27 31.87 30.88
CA ASN A 6 1.80 30.60 30.39
C ASN A 6 0.64 29.71 29.94
N ALA A 7 0.48 29.55 28.63
CA ALA A 7 -0.37 28.51 28.06
C ALA A 7 0.15 27.16 28.54
N GLN A 8 -0.59 26.52 29.44
CA GLN A 8 -0.37 25.13 29.81
C GLN A 8 -0.49 24.27 28.55
N PRO A 9 0.43 23.32 28.31
CA PRO A 9 0.26 22.38 27.22
C PRO A 9 -1.01 21.58 27.48
N VAL A 10 -1.99 21.73 26.58
CA VAL A 10 -3.18 20.87 26.55
C VAL A 10 -2.67 19.45 26.40
N ALA A 11 -3.00 18.59 27.36
CA ALA A 11 -2.70 17.18 27.27
C ALA A 11 -3.30 16.65 25.96
N ALA A 12 -2.45 16.40 24.96
CA ALA A 12 -2.82 15.57 23.84
C ALA A 12 -3.24 14.25 24.47
N SER A 13 -4.53 13.94 24.39
CA SER A 13 -5.04 12.61 24.71
C SER A 13 -4.15 11.63 23.98
N VAL A 14 -3.37 10.86 24.73
CA VAL A 14 -2.62 9.72 24.22
C VAL A 14 -3.68 8.79 23.67
N VAL A 15 -3.98 8.90 22.38
CA VAL A 15 -4.73 7.88 21.67
C VAL A 15 -3.78 6.69 21.73
N GLU A 16 -4.09 5.69 22.56
CA GLU A 16 -3.51 4.36 22.42
C GLU A 16 -3.89 3.89 21.02
N VAL A 17 -2.99 4.10 20.07
CA VAL A 17 -3.16 3.65 18.69
C VAL A 17 -3.01 2.14 18.74
N GLY A 18 -4.16 1.44 18.81
CA GLY A 18 -4.21 0.01 19.02
C GLY A 18 -3.38 -0.79 18.01
N ASP A 19 -2.87 -1.93 18.49
CA ASP A 19 -2.26 -2.99 17.69
C ASP A 19 -3.19 -3.35 16.50
N PRO A 20 -2.69 -3.65 15.29
CA PRO A 20 -3.53 -4.11 14.18
C PRO A 20 -4.45 -5.29 14.56
N ARG A 21 -4.02 -6.14 15.50
CA ARG A 21 -4.82 -7.24 16.08
C ARG A 21 -5.99 -6.72 16.88
N GLU A 22 -5.76 -5.69 17.70
CA GLU A 22 -6.80 -5.06 18.49
C GLU A 22 -7.83 -4.40 17.56
N ARG A 23 -7.38 -3.69 16.52
CA ARG A 23 -8.27 -3.11 15.50
C ARG A 23 -9.09 -4.20 14.79
N PHE A 24 -8.45 -5.29 14.39
CA PHE A 24 -9.13 -6.43 13.76
C PHE A 24 -10.15 -7.09 14.70
N ALA A 25 -9.81 -7.28 15.98
CA ALA A 25 -10.70 -7.84 17.00
C ALA A 25 -11.90 -6.93 17.29
N GLN A 26 -11.65 -5.63 17.52
CA GLN A 26 -12.70 -4.61 17.70
C GLN A 26 -13.66 -4.59 16.51
N TRP A 27 -13.12 -4.63 15.29
CA TRP A 27 -13.93 -4.72 14.08
C TRP A 27 -14.77 -6.01 14.03
N ARG A 28 -14.17 -7.17 14.29
CA ARG A 28 -14.88 -8.45 14.34
C ARG A 28 -16.01 -8.49 15.37
N GLU A 29 -15.81 -7.83 16.51
CA GLU A 29 -16.80 -7.71 17.58
C GLU A 29 -17.91 -6.68 17.27
N GLY A 30 -17.88 -6.03 16.10
CA GLY A 30 -18.84 -5.01 15.72
C GLY A 30 -18.69 -3.68 16.46
N LYS A 31 -17.54 -3.48 17.13
CA LYS A 31 -17.20 -2.23 17.83
C LYS A 31 -16.67 -1.14 16.89
N ALA A 32 -16.42 -1.48 15.63
CA ALA A 32 -16.03 -0.57 14.55
C ALA A 32 -17.04 -0.61 13.39
N GLY A 33 -16.78 0.13 12.30
CA GLY A 33 -17.63 0.13 11.11
C GLY A 33 -17.70 -1.23 10.40
N LYS A 34 -18.56 -1.33 9.38
CA LYS A 34 -18.73 -2.59 8.60
C LYS A 34 -17.47 -3.02 7.83
N VAL A 35 -16.53 -2.09 7.61
CA VAL A 35 -15.33 -2.31 6.81
C VAL A 35 -14.10 -2.03 7.66
N LEU A 36 -13.12 -2.94 7.60
CA LEU A 36 -11.76 -2.71 8.08
C LEU A 36 -10.87 -2.39 6.88
N SER A 37 -10.38 -1.16 6.81
CA SER A 37 -9.55 -0.65 5.71
C SER A 37 -8.07 -0.78 6.04
N ILE A 38 -7.31 -1.44 5.16
CA ILE A 38 -5.87 -1.65 5.31
C ILE A 38 -5.16 -0.97 4.14
N SER A 39 -4.17 -0.14 4.42
CA SER A 39 -3.29 0.46 3.40
C SER A 39 -1.89 -0.13 3.51
N VAL A 40 -1.36 -0.60 2.38
CA VAL A 40 -0.02 -1.19 2.28
C VAL A 40 0.90 -0.23 1.56
N ILE A 41 1.81 0.41 2.29
CA ILE A 41 2.89 1.21 1.72
C ILE A 41 4.10 0.31 1.54
N GLY A 42 4.64 0.22 0.32
CA GLY A 42 5.76 -0.68 0.09
C GLY A 42 6.50 -0.53 -1.23
N ASP A 43 7.48 -1.41 -1.39
CA ASP A 43 8.36 -1.45 -2.55
C ASP A 43 7.94 -2.52 -3.58
N SER A 44 8.89 -3.09 -4.33
CA SER A 44 8.62 -4.15 -5.31
C SER A 44 7.95 -5.39 -4.72
N TYR A 45 8.16 -5.72 -3.45
CA TYR A 45 7.50 -6.87 -2.81
C TYR A 45 5.98 -6.68 -2.75
N SER A 46 5.53 -5.46 -2.46
CA SER A 46 4.11 -5.10 -2.34
C SER A 46 3.52 -4.60 -3.66
N ALA A 47 4.35 -4.04 -4.54
CA ALA A 47 3.93 -3.62 -5.87
C ALA A 47 3.68 -4.82 -6.80
N GLY A 48 4.49 -5.86 -6.66
CA GLY A 48 4.39 -7.11 -7.42
C GLY A 48 3.18 -7.93 -7.01
N GLN A 49 2.46 -8.43 -8.01
CA GLN A 49 1.21 -9.16 -7.85
C GLN A 49 1.41 -10.48 -7.11
N ASP A 50 2.43 -11.24 -7.50
CA ASP A 50 2.55 -12.63 -7.10
C ASP A 50 3.44 -12.86 -5.87
N PHE A 51 4.10 -11.82 -5.37
CA PHE A 51 5.06 -12.00 -4.28
C PHE A 51 4.39 -12.38 -2.97
N TYR A 52 3.46 -11.59 -2.43
CA TYR A 52 2.78 -12.00 -1.20
C TYR A 52 1.40 -11.38 -1.05
N LEU A 53 1.24 -10.13 -1.51
CA LEU A 53 0.07 -9.30 -1.23
C LEU A 53 -1.23 -9.97 -1.67
N ASN A 54 -1.22 -10.61 -2.84
CA ASN A 54 -2.37 -11.38 -3.33
C ASN A 54 -2.79 -12.50 -2.36
N ARG A 55 -1.84 -13.35 -1.95
CA ARG A 55 -2.10 -14.46 -1.04
C ARG A 55 -2.55 -13.96 0.34
N PHE A 56 -1.94 -12.88 0.84
CA PHE A 56 -2.33 -12.23 2.09
C PHE A 56 -3.78 -11.72 2.03
N VAL A 57 -4.15 -10.99 0.98
CA VAL A 57 -5.51 -10.48 0.79
C VAL A 57 -6.50 -11.63 0.70
N GLN A 58 -6.22 -12.67 -0.11
CA GLN A 58 -7.08 -13.86 -0.24
C GLN A 58 -7.36 -14.52 1.11
N ARG A 59 -6.33 -14.62 1.97
CA ARG A 59 -6.47 -15.22 3.28
C ARG A 59 -7.33 -14.36 4.22
N LEU A 60 -7.11 -13.05 4.24
CA LEU A 60 -7.92 -12.13 5.04
C LEU A 60 -9.39 -12.16 4.61
N VAL A 61 -9.66 -12.04 3.31
CA VAL A 61 -11.04 -11.97 2.81
C VAL A 61 -11.78 -13.30 2.93
N GLY A 62 -11.07 -14.43 2.89
CA GLY A 62 -11.65 -15.75 3.18
C GLY A 62 -12.14 -15.89 4.62
N GLU A 63 -11.60 -15.11 5.56
CA GLU A 63 -11.97 -15.14 6.98
C GLU A 63 -12.88 -13.98 7.43
N ALA A 64 -12.89 -12.89 6.65
CA ALA A 64 -13.50 -11.63 7.04
C ALA A 64 -14.49 -11.06 6.01
N GLY A 65 -14.57 -11.62 4.81
CA GLY A 65 -15.32 -11.05 3.70
C GLY A 65 -14.52 -9.99 2.92
N PHE A 66 -14.96 -9.71 1.69
CA PHE A 66 -14.29 -8.79 0.78
C PHE A 66 -15.10 -7.50 0.59
N ALA A 67 -14.64 -6.42 1.22
CA ALA A 67 -15.30 -5.11 1.17
C ALA A 67 -14.89 -4.27 -0.06
N GLY A 68 -14.51 -4.93 -1.16
CA GLY A 68 -14.03 -4.30 -2.38
C GLY A 68 -12.51 -4.07 -2.41
N PRO A 69 -11.97 -3.66 -3.57
CA PRO A 69 -10.52 -3.65 -3.82
C PRO A 69 -9.79 -2.45 -3.22
N GLY A 70 -10.48 -1.43 -2.73
CA GLY A 70 -9.83 -0.21 -2.24
C GLY A 70 -9.09 0.55 -3.34
N TYR A 71 -7.91 1.08 -3.03
CA TYR A 71 -7.11 1.83 -3.98
C TYR A 71 -6.24 0.93 -4.88
N ILE A 72 -6.37 1.16 -6.19
CA ILE A 72 -5.56 0.61 -7.27
C ILE A 72 -4.86 1.77 -7.99
N GLY A 73 -3.55 1.87 -7.80
CA GLY A 73 -2.71 2.84 -8.49
C GLY A 73 -2.39 2.46 -9.93
N PHE A 74 -2.25 3.46 -10.80
CA PHE A 74 -1.94 3.26 -12.22
C PHE A 74 -0.44 3.13 -12.50
N ASN A 75 0.43 3.18 -11.50
CA ASN A 75 1.88 3.17 -11.73
C ASN A 75 2.48 1.81 -12.12
N HIS A 76 1.87 0.71 -11.67
CA HIS A 76 2.43 -0.64 -11.73
C HIS A 76 1.33 -1.64 -11.45
N GLY A 77 1.33 -2.72 -12.23
CA GLY A 77 0.17 -3.57 -12.39
C GLY A 77 -0.52 -3.94 -11.08
N ALA A 78 -1.82 -3.73 -11.03
CA ALA A 78 -2.63 -4.18 -9.91
C ALA A 78 -3.14 -5.58 -10.19
N ALA A 79 -3.00 -6.40 -9.15
CA ALA A 79 -3.75 -7.60 -8.85
C ALA A 79 -3.89 -7.48 -7.33
N LEU A 80 -5.11 -7.26 -6.85
CA LEU A 80 -5.41 -7.29 -5.43
C LEU A 80 -6.36 -8.47 -5.19
N GLY A 81 -6.04 -9.29 -4.20
CA GLY A 81 -6.75 -10.55 -3.95
C GLY A 81 -6.44 -11.65 -4.96
N GLY A 82 -5.41 -11.54 -5.79
CA GLY A 82 -5.10 -12.48 -6.87
C GLY A 82 -5.42 -11.87 -8.23
N THR A 83 -5.75 -12.71 -9.20
CA THR A 83 -6.13 -12.33 -10.57
C THR A 83 -7.47 -11.58 -10.68
N HIS A 84 -8.04 -11.08 -9.58
CA HIS A 84 -9.40 -10.54 -9.51
C HIS A 84 -9.54 -9.12 -10.01
N PHE A 85 -8.50 -8.30 -9.94
CA PHE A 85 -8.49 -6.96 -10.49
C PHE A 85 -7.21 -6.80 -11.28
N LYS A 86 -7.23 -7.02 -12.60
CA LYS A 86 -6.03 -7.03 -13.43
C LYS A 86 -5.86 -5.70 -14.14
N TYR A 87 -4.71 -5.11 -13.88
CA TYR A 87 -4.14 -4.02 -14.65
C TYR A 87 -2.64 -4.27 -14.75
N THR A 88 -2.03 -3.99 -15.89
CA THR A 88 -0.56 -3.83 -15.95
C THR A 88 -0.14 -2.93 -17.11
N ARG A 89 0.72 -1.96 -16.81
CA ARG A 89 1.31 -1.08 -17.81
C ARG A 89 2.27 -1.77 -18.78
N THR A 90 2.67 -3.01 -18.50
CA THR A 90 3.56 -3.79 -19.38
C THR A 90 2.79 -4.61 -20.42
N SER A 91 1.46 -4.45 -20.49
CA SER A 91 0.60 -5.16 -21.41
C SER A 91 -0.18 -4.17 -22.25
N GLU A 92 -0.05 -4.31 -23.58
CA GLU A 92 -0.86 -3.57 -24.55
C GLU A 92 -2.34 -3.92 -24.48
N LYS A 93 -2.73 -4.98 -23.74
CA LYS A 93 -4.14 -5.25 -23.41
C LYS A 93 -4.71 -4.23 -22.42
N TYR A 94 -3.90 -3.75 -21.49
CA TYR A 94 -4.36 -2.98 -20.32
C TYR A 94 -3.93 -1.52 -20.35
N PHE A 95 -3.02 -1.15 -21.24
CA PHE A 95 -2.37 0.14 -21.22
C PHE A 95 -1.84 0.49 -22.60
N GLY A 96 -2.27 1.62 -23.17
CA GLY A 96 -1.87 2.05 -24.50
C GLY A 96 -2.08 3.54 -24.75
N GLY A 97 -1.70 4.01 -25.94
CA GLY A 97 -1.88 5.40 -26.39
C GLY A 97 -0.98 6.42 -25.68
N ASP A 98 0.28 6.06 -25.42
CA ASP A 98 1.34 6.98 -25.00
C ASP A 98 1.19 7.62 -23.60
N TRP A 99 0.70 6.85 -22.62
CA TRP A 99 0.86 7.24 -21.22
C TRP A 99 2.33 7.34 -20.82
N GLN A 100 2.70 8.45 -20.18
CA GLN A 100 4.01 8.65 -19.57
C GLN A 100 3.94 8.34 -18.08
N VAL A 101 4.75 7.40 -17.63
CA VAL A 101 4.90 7.09 -16.20
C VAL A 101 6.03 7.94 -15.65
N SER A 102 5.78 8.67 -14.56
CA SER A 102 6.81 9.46 -13.90
C SER A 102 7.89 8.62 -13.21
N GLY A 103 8.97 9.28 -12.81
CA GLY A 103 9.95 8.73 -11.88
C GLY A 103 9.35 8.47 -10.49
N LEU A 104 10.08 7.76 -9.64
CA LEU A 104 9.72 7.61 -8.21
C LEU A 104 9.80 8.96 -7.48
N GLY A 105 9.23 9.03 -6.28
CA GLY A 105 9.26 10.22 -5.43
C GLY A 105 8.20 11.26 -5.80
N GLN A 106 7.16 10.89 -6.55
CA GLN A 106 6.02 11.79 -6.75
C GLN A 106 5.17 11.85 -5.49
N ALA A 107 4.62 13.02 -5.19
CA ALA A 107 3.63 13.22 -4.12
C ALA A 107 2.27 12.63 -4.52
N SER A 108 2.20 11.31 -4.62
CA SER A 108 1.03 10.49 -4.95
C SER A 108 0.99 9.24 -4.04
N PRO A 109 -0.14 8.52 -3.97
CA PRO A 109 -0.29 7.43 -3.00
C PRO A 109 0.73 6.29 -3.19
N ASP A 110 1.11 5.99 -4.42
CA ASP A 110 2.04 4.92 -4.76
C ASP A 110 3.39 5.48 -5.30
N SER A 111 3.73 6.73 -4.99
CA SER A 111 5.01 7.40 -5.35
C SER A 111 5.27 7.60 -6.85
N ARG A 112 4.26 7.36 -7.71
CA ARG A 112 4.32 7.64 -9.15
C ARG A 112 2.98 8.16 -9.67
N THR A 113 3.00 8.66 -10.89
CA THR A 113 1.84 9.19 -11.61
C THR A 113 1.88 8.72 -13.05
N VAL A 114 0.74 8.78 -13.74
CA VAL A 114 0.67 8.61 -15.19
C VAL A 114 0.09 9.86 -15.85
N THR A 115 0.75 10.36 -16.88
CA THR A 115 0.29 11.52 -17.65
C THR A 115 -0.02 11.10 -19.08
N GLY A 116 -1.24 11.37 -19.54
CA GLY A 116 -1.74 10.90 -20.83
C GLY A 116 -1.90 12.02 -21.86
N ARG A 117 -2.11 11.65 -23.12
CA ARG A 117 -2.50 12.53 -24.23
C ARG A 117 -3.76 11.97 -24.90
N PRO A 118 -4.46 12.73 -25.77
CA PRO A 118 -5.62 12.18 -26.48
C PRO A 118 -5.32 10.84 -27.16
N GLY A 119 -6.17 9.84 -26.92
CA GLY A 119 -5.97 8.46 -27.35
C GLY A 119 -5.28 7.55 -26.32
N ALA A 120 -4.68 8.10 -25.26
CA ALA A 120 -4.16 7.33 -24.13
C ALA A 120 -5.31 6.62 -23.42
N TRP A 121 -5.18 5.31 -23.22
CA TRP A 121 -6.19 4.50 -22.56
C TRP A 121 -5.58 3.49 -21.59
N LEU A 122 -6.35 3.15 -20.57
CA LEU A 122 -6.03 2.08 -19.64
C LEU A 122 -7.28 1.26 -19.34
N GLU A 123 -7.08 0.01 -18.95
CA GLU A 123 -8.16 -0.93 -18.66
C GLU A 123 -7.85 -1.71 -17.38
N VAL A 124 -8.85 -1.84 -16.51
CA VAL A 124 -8.82 -2.68 -15.32
C VAL A 124 -9.91 -3.74 -15.49
N ASP A 125 -9.50 -4.99 -15.62
CA ASP A 125 -10.44 -6.12 -15.64
C ASP A 125 -10.74 -6.56 -14.21
N ALA A 126 -11.97 -6.95 -13.94
CA ALA A 126 -12.31 -7.66 -12.74
C ALA A 126 -12.99 -9.00 -13.01
N HIS A 127 -12.53 -10.04 -12.31
CA HIS A 127 -13.04 -11.40 -12.45
C HIS A 127 -13.31 -12.02 -11.07
N PRO A 128 -14.55 -12.45 -10.79
CA PRO A 128 -14.90 -13.03 -9.51
C PRO A 128 -14.34 -14.43 -9.33
N THR A 129 -14.39 -14.91 -8.10
CA THR A 129 -14.35 -16.34 -7.75
C THR A 129 -15.48 -16.65 -6.78
N PRO A 130 -15.75 -17.93 -6.47
CA PRO A 130 -16.72 -18.28 -5.43
C PRO A 130 -16.42 -17.62 -4.07
N ALA A 131 -15.16 -17.31 -3.77
CA ALA A 131 -14.75 -16.68 -2.51
C ALA A 131 -14.73 -15.13 -2.56
N ILE A 132 -14.62 -14.54 -3.75
CA ILE A 132 -14.42 -13.08 -3.92
C ILE A 132 -15.40 -12.54 -4.95
N ASN A 133 -16.35 -11.74 -4.49
CA ASN A 133 -17.25 -10.96 -5.33
C ASN A 133 -16.62 -9.60 -5.66
N THR A 134 -16.29 -9.41 -6.93
CA THR A 134 -15.62 -8.22 -7.46
C THR A 134 -16.55 -7.08 -7.85
N ALA A 135 -17.87 -7.20 -7.63
CA ALA A 135 -18.82 -6.12 -7.89
C ALA A 135 -18.44 -4.86 -7.12
N VAL A 136 -18.68 -3.69 -7.71
CA VAL A 136 -18.35 -2.38 -7.15
C VAL A 136 -19.58 -1.48 -7.16
N SER A 137 -19.89 -0.88 -6.02
CA SER A 137 -21.02 0.06 -5.87
C SER A 137 -20.56 1.52 -5.87
N GLN A 138 -19.29 1.75 -5.53
CA GLN A 138 -18.69 3.07 -5.50
C GLN A 138 -17.31 3.04 -6.15
N ALA A 139 -17.05 4.04 -6.97
CA ALA A 139 -15.75 4.23 -7.60
C ALA A 139 -15.45 5.71 -7.74
N LYS A 140 -14.17 6.07 -7.59
CA LYS A 140 -13.67 7.41 -7.85
C LYS A 140 -12.29 7.35 -8.48
N LEU A 141 -12.04 8.30 -9.38
CA LEU A 141 -10.73 8.54 -9.97
C LEU A 141 -10.00 9.61 -9.15
N LEU A 142 -8.77 9.32 -8.75
CA LEU A 142 -7.90 10.26 -8.05
C LEU A 142 -6.87 10.80 -9.05
N TYR A 143 -6.68 12.12 -9.07
CA TYR A 143 -5.83 12.80 -10.04
C TYR A 143 -5.17 14.07 -9.48
N LEU A 144 -4.16 14.57 -10.19
CA LEU A 144 -3.52 15.86 -9.94
C LEU A 144 -4.03 16.87 -10.97
N GLY A 145 -4.82 17.84 -10.51
CA GLY A 145 -5.27 18.98 -11.30
C GLY A 145 -4.14 19.98 -11.53
N ASN A 146 -4.03 20.49 -12.76
CA ASN A 146 -3.04 21.47 -13.18
C ASN A 146 -3.67 22.86 -13.49
N GLY A 147 -4.93 23.08 -13.12
CA GLY A 147 -5.69 24.30 -13.43
C GLY A 147 -6.36 24.28 -14.80
N GLU A 148 -6.04 23.30 -15.65
CA GLU A 148 -6.64 23.14 -16.97
C GLU A 148 -7.72 22.04 -16.98
N ASN A 149 -8.67 22.16 -17.90
CA ASN A 149 -9.68 21.12 -18.11
C ASN A 149 -9.11 20.00 -19.00
N SER A 150 -9.26 18.75 -18.56
CA SER A 150 -9.09 17.57 -19.42
C SER A 150 -10.42 16.85 -19.61
N GLU A 151 -10.64 16.29 -20.79
CA GLU A 151 -11.83 15.51 -21.11
C GLU A 151 -11.39 14.06 -21.30
N LEU A 152 -12.03 13.16 -20.57
CA LEU A 152 -11.85 11.73 -20.64
C LEU A 152 -13.20 11.08 -20.94
N ARG A 153 -13.18 9.80 -21.25
CA ARG A 153 -14.36 8.96 -21.28
C ARG A 153 -14.07 7.63 -20.62
N TYR A 154 -15.08 7.01 -20.01
CA TYR A 154 -14.95 5.70 -19.41
C TYR A 154 -16.17 4.80 -19.64
N ARG A 155 -16.02 3.50 -19.41
CA ARG A 155 -17.11 2.52 -19.40
C ARG A 155 -16.74 1.34 -18.52
N TRP A 156 -17.72 0.62 -17.99
CA TRP A 156 -17.51 -0.51 -17.08
C TRP A 156 -17.59 -1.88 -17.76
N ALA A 157 -18.01 -1.92 -19.02
CA ALA A 157 -17.92 -3.13 -19.85
C ALA A 157 -17.73 -2.77 -21.34
N PRO A 158 -17.15 -3.65 -22.16
CA PRO A 158 -16.90 -3.36 -23.58
C PRO A 158 -18.15 -3.04 -24.40
N ALA A 159 -19.30 -3.61 -24.03
CA ALA A 159 -20.58 -3.38 -24.70
C ALA A 159 -21.31 -2.12 -24.22
N GLN A 160 -20.87 -1.51 -23.11
CA GLN A 160 -21.50 -0.29 -22.60
C GLN A 160 -21.08 0.93 -23.41
N ALA A 161 -22.01 1.88 -23.52
CA ALA A 161 -21.72 3.20 -24.07
C ALA A 161 -20.68 3.93 -23.20
N TRP A 162 -19.86 4.76 -23.84
CA TRP A 162 -18.91 5.62 -23.15
C TRP A 162 -19.62 6.70 -22.35
N GLN A 163 -19.22 6.86 -21.09
CA GLN A 163 -19.61 7.96 -20.22
C GLN A 163 -18.55 9.07 -20.33
N PRO A 164 -18.94 10.34 -20.54
CA PRO A 164 -18.02 11.45 -20.53
C PRO A 164 -17.53 11.73 -19.11
N LEU A 165 -16.29 12.21 -18.97
CA LEU A 165 -15.68 12.60 -17.70
C LEU A 165 -14.87 13.88 -17.89
N LYS A 166 -15.14 14.89 -17.08
CA LYS A 166 -14.37 16.14 -17.08
C LYS A 166 -13.50 16.20 -15.84
N LEU A 167 -12.21 16.43 -16.02
CA LEU A 167 -11.26 16.70 -14.96
C LEU A 167 -10.93 18.19 -14.96
N ALA A 168 -10.93 18.81 -13.78
CA ALA A 168 -10.68 20.23 -13.58
C ALA A 168 -10.06 20.48 -12.20
N GLY A 169 -9.68 21.73 -11.92
CA GLY A 169 -9.15 22.16 -10.64
C GLY A 169 -7.62 22.09 -10.55
N GLU A 170 -7.10 22.50 -9.40
CA GLU A 170 -5.67 22.54 -9.08
C GLU A 170 -5.36 21.64 -7.88
N GLY A 171 -4.16 21.06 -7.83
CA GLY A 171 -3.74 20.18 -6.75
C GLY A 171 -4.47 18.83 -6.77
N VAL A 172 -4.47 18.12 -5.65
CA VAL A 172 -5.10 16.79 -5.56
C VAL A 172 -6.61 16.91 -5.69
N GLN A 173 -7.18 16.12 -6.59
CA GLN A 173 -8.61 16.08 -6.87
C GLN A 173 -9.12 14.64 -6.90
N GLU A 174 -10.43 14.49 -6.73
CA GLU A 174 -11.13 13.22 -6.96
C GLU A 174 -12.44 13.49 -7.70
N VAL A 175 -12.85 12.56 -8.55
CA VAL A 175 -14.14 12.62 -9.25
C VAL A 175 -14.85 11.28 -9.13
N PRO A 176 -16.13 11.25 -8.72
CA PRO A 176 -16.90 10.01 -8.68
C PRO A 176 -17.12 9.47 -10.10
N LEU A 177 -17.10 8.15 -10.23
CA LEU A 177 -17.40 7.42 -11.46
C LEU A 177 -18.77 6.76 -11.31
N SER A 178 -19.75 7.23 -12.08
CA SER A 178 -21.11 6.71 -12.08
C SER A 178 -21.23 5.38 -12.81
N GLY A 179 -22.31 4.65 -12.52
CA GLY A 179 -22.63 3.39 -13.19
C GLY A 179 -21.62 2.28 -12.92
N ALA A 180 -21.00 2.29 -11.73
CA ALA A 180 -20.17 1.19 -11.25
C ALA A 180 -20.93 -0.15 -11.39
N SER A 181 -20.22 -1.22 -11.75
CA SER A 181 -20.88 -2.46 -12.12
C SER A 181 -21.33 -3.26 -10.90
N GLU A 182 -22.64 -3.47 -10.78
CA GLU A 182 -23.22 -4.44 -9.86
C GLU A 182 -22.94 -5.90 -10.28
N THR A 183 -22.55 -6.12 -11.54
CA THR A 183 -22.00 -7.41 -11.96
C THR A 183 -20.61 -7.59 -11.40
N ALA A 184 -20.27 -8.81 -11.02
CA ALA A 184 -18.94 -9.09 -10.48
C ALA A 184 -17.87 -9.16 -11.59
N ASP A 185 -18.21 -9.65 -12.77
CA ASP A 185 -17.31 -9.59 -13.93
C ASP A 185 -17.52 -8.26 -14.68
N TRP A 186 -16.44 -7.50 -14.87
CA TRP A 186 -16.46 -6.18 -15.52
C TRP A 186 -15.08 -5.79 -16.07
N ALA A 187 -15.04 -4.82 -16.97
CA ALA A 187 -13.80 -4.25 -17.52
C ALA A 187 -13.92 -2.73 -17.60
N PHE A 188 -13.32 -2.05 -16.62
CA PHE A 188 -13.29 -0.59 -16.57
C PHE A 188 -12.25 -0.09 -17.56
N ARG A 189 -12.69 0.64 -18.58
CA ARG A 189 -11.79 1.30 -19.53
C ARG A 189 -11.90 2.80 -19.39
N LEU A 190 -10.77 3.48 -19.36
CA LEU A 190 -10.64 4.95 -19.35
C LEU A 190 -9.81 5.39 -20.54
N GLU A 191 -10.22 6.45 -21.22
CA GLU A 191 -9.51 7.02 -22.37
C GLU A 191 -9.49 8.54 -22.30
N VAL A 192 -8.35 9.13 -22.63
CA VAL A 192 -8.18 10.58 -22.77
C VAL A 192 -8.73 11.03 -24.11
N VAL A 193 -9.66 11.97 -24.08
CA VAL A 193 -10.26 12.60 -25.29
C VAL A 193 -9.57 13.93 -25.59
N LYS A 194 -9.28 14.72 -24.55
CA LYS A 194 -8.65 16.05 -24.67
C LYS A 194 -7.82 16.38 -23.44
N GLY A 195 -6.75 17.16 -23.64
CA GLY A 195 -5.88 17.64 -22.56
C GLY A 195 -4.77 16.64 -22.23
N SER A 196 -4.12 16.86 -21.08
CA SER A 196 -2.97 16.06 -20.62
C SER A 196 -3.11 15.71 -19.13
N PRO A 197 -4.10 14.88 -18.75
CA PRO A 197 -4.39 14.61 -17.35
C PRO A 197 -3.26 13.86 -16.66
N THR A 198 -3.00 14.17 -15.39
CA THR A 198 -2.08 13.41 -14.53
C THR A 198 -2.90 12.61 -13.51
N LEU A 199 -2.88 11.29 -13.63
CA LEU A 199 -3.71 10.38 -12.85
C LEU A 199 -2.89 9.66 -11.78
N PHE A 200 -3.54 9.37 -10.66
CA PHE A 200 -2.99 8.52 -9.59
C PHE A 200 -3.52 7.10 -9.71
N GLY A 201 -4.85 6.93 -9.70
CA GLY A 201 -5.47 5.61 -9.66
C GLY A 201 -6.96 5.66 -9.35
N LEU A 202 -7.55 4.48 -9.17
CA LEU A 202 -8.94 4.32 -8.76
C LEU A 202 -9.00 3.98 -7.28
N TRP A 203 -10.01 4.50 -6.60
CA TRP A 203 -10.47 3.92 -5.35
C TRP A 203 -11.87 3.35 -5.56
N MET A 204 -12.09 2.10 -5.17
CA MET A 204 -13.35 1.41 -5.36
C MET A 204 -13.78 0.64 -4.10
N SER A 205 -15.09 0.53 -3.93
CA SER A 205 -15.76 -0.10 -2.80
C SER A 205 -16.99 -0.86 -3.27
N ASN A 206 -17.43 -1.82 -2.47
CA ASN A 206 -18.71 -2.48 -2.61
C ASN A 206 -19.55 -2.27 -1.32
N GLU A 207 -20.80 -2.77 -1.32
CA GLU A 207 -21.69 -2.69 -0.16
C GLU A 207 -21.43 -3.79 0.90
N GLN A 208 -20.47 -4.68 0.66
CA GLN A 208 -20.19 -5.78 1.56
C GLN A 208 -19.37 -5.30 2.76
N GLY A 209 -19.70 -5.83 3.94
CA GLY A 209 -18.80 -5.75 5.09
C GLY A 209 -17.59 -6.65 4.89
N GLY A 210 -16.50 -6.35 5.57
CA GLY A 210 -15.28 -7.14 5.52
C GLY A 210 -14.01 -6.32 5.47
N VAL A 211 -12.96 -6.91 4.90
CA VAL A 211 -11.66 -6.25 4.76
C VAL A 211 -11.52 -5.64 3.38
N ARG A 212 -10.92 -4.45 3.34
CA ARG A 212 -10.50 -3.75 2.11
C ARG A 212 -9.02 -3.46 2.18
N VAL A 213 -8.27 -3.82 1.13
CA VAL A 213 -6.81 -3.62 1.11
C VAL A 213 -6.40 -2.73 -0.05
N SER A 214 -5.91 -1.53 0.26
CA SER A 214 -5.40 -0.53 -0.67
C SER A 214 -3.90 -0.67 -0.89
N LYS A 215 -3.45 -0.75 -2.16
CA LYS A 215 -2.03 -0.90 -2.52
C LYS A 215 -1.39 0.46 -2.83
N LEU A 216 -0.52 0.93 -1.93
CA LEU A 216 0.24 2.17 -2.04
C LEU A 216 1.73 1.85 -2.25
N ALA A 217 2.04 1.07 -3.29
CA ALA A 217 3.36 0.49 -3.48
C ALA A 217 3.92 0.69 -4.89
N ALA A 218 5.23 0.93 -4.97
CA ALA A 218 5.96 1.12 -6.22
C ALA A 218 7.21 0.24 -6.29
N SER A 219 7.38 -0.45 -7.42
CA SER A 219 8.60 -1.21 -7.66
C SER A 219 9.82 -0.29 -7.72
N GLY A 220 10.85 -0.63 -6.95
CA GLY A 220 12.08 0.16 -6.82
C GLY A 220 12.03 1.27 -5.78
N ALA A 221 10.88 1.53 -5.16
CA ALA A 221 10.75 2.60 -4.15
C ALA A 221 11.56 2.31 -2.89
N ALA A 222 12.16 3.37 -2.34
CA ALA A 222 12.82 3.41 -1.03
C ALA A 222 12.08 4.37 -0.08
N SER A 223 12.51 4.46 1.18
CA SER A 223 11.87 5.34 2.17
C SER A 223 11.84 6.82 1.75
N ALA A 224 12.86 7.28 1.01
CA ALA A 224 12.93 8.66 0.52
C ALA A 224 11.88 8.97 -0.57
N ASP A 225 11.35 7.96 -1.25
CA ASP A 225 10.32 8.15 -2.29
C ASP A 225 8.92 8.36 -1.68
N PHE A 226 8.77 8.07 -0.39
CA PHE A 226 7.54 8.24 0.38
C PHE A 226 7.65 9.34 1.45
N TYR A 227 8.83 9.96 1.61
CA TYR A 227 9.01 11.10 2.50
C TYR A 227 10.05 12.08 1.95
N HIS A 228 9.60 13.32 1.74
CA HIS A 228 10.44 14.46 1.43
C HIS A 228 10.28 15.51 2.52
N ALA A 229 11.36 16.20 2.88
CA ALA A 229 11.31 17.32 3.83
C ALA A 229 10.65 18.59 3.25
N ASP A 230 10.27 18.58 1.97
CA ASP A 230 9.62 19.70 1.29
C ASP A 230 8.13 19.81 1.66
N ASP A 231 7.71 20.95 2.22
CA ASP A 231 6.35 21.15 2.73
C ASP A 231 5.28 21.05 1.63
N ARG A 232 5.58 21.49 0.41
CA ARG A 232 4.61 21.43 -0.71
C ARG A 232 4.39 19.99 -1.15
N TRP A 233 5.47 19.22 -1.25
CA TRP A 233 5.42 17.79 -1.51
C TRP A 233 4.61 17.07 -0.43
N GLN A 234 4.88 17.35 0.85
CA GLN A 234 4.15 16.72 1.95
C GLN A 234 2.67 17.09 1.95
N ALA A 235 2.33 18.37 1.71
CA ALA A 235 0.95 18.81 1.62
C ALA A 235 0.20 18.08 0.50
N GLN A 236 0.82 17.95 -0.68
CA GLN A 236 0.22 17.22 -1.80
C GLN A 236 0.09 15.72 -1.49
N TRP A 237 1.12 15.08 -0.95
CA TRP A 237 1.09 13.65 -0.64
C TRP A 237 0.02 13.35 0.40
N LYS A 238 -0.04 14.15 1.48
CA LYS A 238 -1.09 14.05 2.51
C LYS A 238 -2.49 14.21 1.91
N ALA A 239 -2.69 15.20 1.03
CA ALA A 239 -3.95 15.39 0.35
C ALA A 239 -4.35 14.18 -0.51
N ALA A 240 -3.40 13.56 -1.21
CA ALA A 240 -3.65 12.37 -2.04
C ALA A 240 -3.98 11.14 -1.19
N VAL A 241 -3.20 10.86 -0.15
CA VAL A 241 -3.39 9.66 0.68
C VAL A 241 -4.60 9.79 1.61
N ALA A 242 -4.96 11.00 2.05
CA ALA A 242 -6.18 11.23 2.83
C ALA A 242 -7.47 10.82 2.09
N LYS A 243 -7.43 10.74 0.75
CA LYS A 243 -8.56 10.24 -0.05
C LYS A 243 -8.75 8.72 0.03
N ILE A 244 -7.82 8.00 0.66
CA ILE A 244 -7.83 6.54 0.79
C ILE A 244 -8.00 6.20 2.28
N PRO A 245 -9.21 5.78 2.71
CA PRO A 245 -9.44 5.39 4.09
C PRO A 245 -8.54 4.23 4.53
N ALA A 246 -8.07 4.29 5.78
CA ALA A 246 -7.26 3.26 6.38
C ALA A 246 -7.45 3.26 7.91
N ASP A 247 -7.73 2.09 8.46
CA ASP A 247 -7.71 1.79 9.90
C ASP A 247 -6.38 1.16 10.31
N ILE A 248 -5.67 0.55 9.35
CA ILE A 248 -4.37 -0.09 9.53
C ILE A 248 -3.45 0.31 8.37
N TYR A 249 -2.25 0.80 8.69
CA TYR A 249 -1.14 0.95 7.77
C TYR A 249 -0.11 -0.15 7.99
N LEU A 250 0.24 -0.84 6.91
CA LEU A 250 1.36 -1.78 6.84
C LEU A 250 2.45 -1.15 5.98
N ILE A 251 3.56 -0.75 6.60
CA ILE A 251 4.67 -0.06 5.93
C ILE A 251 5.85 -1.03 5.82
N MET A 252 6.11 -1.52 4.60
CA MET A 252 7.23 -2.42 4.31
C MET A 252 8.18 -1.79 3.29
N LEU A 253 9.18 -1.09 3.81
CA LEU A 253 10.28 -0.44 3.07
C LEU A 253 11.63 -0.90 3.66
N GLY A 254 12.75 -0.31 3.24
CA GLY A 254 14.09 -0.70 3.69
C GLY A 254 14.82 -1.60 2.69
N GLY A 255 14.07 -2.20 1.79
CA GLY A 255 14.59 -3.05 0.74
C GLY A 255 15.51 -2.38 -0.25
N ASN A 256 14.99 -1.39 -0.95
CA ASN A 256 15.79 -0.59 -1.87
C ASN A 256 16.72 0.36 -1.13
N ASP A 257 16.34 0.83 0.06
CA ASP A 257 17.23 1.57 0.97
C ASP A 257 18.54 0.81 1.24
N GLN A 258 18.44 -0.48 1.56
CA GLN A 258 19.60 -1.37 1.70
C GLN A 258 20.39 -1.48 0.39
N GLY A 259 19.69 -1.64 -0.74
CA GLY A 259 20.32 -1.79 -2.06
C GLY A 259 21.07 -0.53 -2.51
N PHE A 260 20.59 0.65 -2.10
CA PHE A 260 21.19 1.94 -2.38
C PHE A 260 22.21 2.38 -1.32
N GLY A 261 22.45 1.58 -0.28
CA GLY A 261 23.38 1.91 0.79
C GLY A 261 22.93 3.12 1.63
N VAL A 262 21.62 3.34 1.77
CA VAL A 262 21.07 4.37 2.65
C VAL A 262 21.45 4.03 4.10
N LYS A 263 22.05 4.99 4.82
CA LYS A 263 22.41 4.77 6.23
C LYS A 263 21.17 4.43 7.08
N PRO A 264 21.26 3.50 8.04
CA PRO A 264 20.14 3.16 8.93
C PRO A 264 19.48 4.38 9.58
N GLU A 265 20.25 5.38 10.00
CA GLU A 265 19.73 6.60 10.64
C GLU A 265 18.93 7.47 9.66
N GLN A 266 19.37 7.54 8.40
CA GLN A 266 18.64 8.27 7.36
C GLN A 266 17.36 7.54 6.98
N TYR A 267 17.38 6.21 6.90
CA TYR A 267 16.17 5.41 6.74
C TYR A 267 15.19 5.67 7.88
N LEU A 268 15.65 5.62 9.15
CA LEU A 268 14.82 5.92 10.30
C LEU A 268 14.21 7.32 10.21
N LYS A 269 14.99 8.33 9.83
CA LYS A 269 14.50 9.71 9.65
C LYS A 269 13.39 9.78 8.61
N ASN A 270 13.53 9.07 7.49
CA ASN A 270 12.50 9.03 6.46
C ASN A 270 11.23 8.34 6.95
N ILE A 271 11.37 7.22 7.66
CA ILE A 271 10.22 6.51 8.26
C ILE A 271 9.54 7.37 9.33
N GLN A 272 10.28 8.08 10.17
CA GLN A 272 9.74 9.04 11.14
C GLN A 272 8.87 10.10 10.45
N GLY A 273 9.38 10.67 9.37
CA GLY A 273 8.65 11.65 8.56
C GLY A 273 7.37 11.07 7.95
N LEU A 274 7.46 9.87 7.35
CA LEU A 274 6.29 9.17 6.80
C LEU A 274 5.23 8.87 7.86
N VAL A 275 5.63 8.36 9.03
CA VAL A 275 4.72 8.09 10.15
C VAL A 275 4.08 9.39 10.64
N GLY A 276 4.83 10.48 10.72
CA GLY A 276 4.30 11.81 11.04
C GLY A 276 3.19 12.22 10.07
N MET A 277 3.45 12.15 8.76
CA MET A 277 2.43 12.48 7.75
C MET A 277 1.19 11.59 7.83
N VAL A 278 1.35 10.29 8.08
CA VAL A 278 0.22 9.35 8.24
C VAL A 278 -0.61 9.69 9.48
N ARG A 279 0.02 9.97 10.63
CA ARG A 279 -0.66 10.38 11.86
C ARG A 279 -1.48 11.66 11.68
N GLU A 280 -1.01 12.60 10.86
CA GLU A 280 -1.77 13.81 10.56
C GLU A 280 -3.06 13.55 9.77
N ILE A 281 -3.04 12.62 8.80
CA ILE A 281 -4.18 12.38 7.92
C ILE A 281 -5.13 11.29 8.41
N GLN A 282 -4.64 10.33 9.20
CA GLN A 282 -5.40 9.21 9.75
C GLN A 282 -4.97 8.96 11.20
N PRO A 283 -5.28 9.88 12.15
CA PRO A 283 -4.76 9.82 13.52
C PRO A 283 -5.20 8.60 14.32
N GLN A 284 -6.26 7.92 13.89
CA GLN A 284 -6.79 6.71 14.54
C GLN A 284 -6.21 5.41 13.96
N ALA A 285 -5.51 5.47 12.83
CA ALA A 285 -5.03 4.27 12.17
C ALA A 285 -3.87 3.63 12.93
N SER A 286 -3.89 2.31 13.04
CA SER A 286 -2.76 1.53 13.53
C SER A 286 -1.61 1.61 12.52
N ILE A 287 -0.41 1.99 12.95
CA ILE A 287 0.75 2.10 12.06
C ILE A 287 1.75 1.00 12.41
N ASN A 288 2.05 0.17 11.42
CA ASN A 288 2.85 -1.04 11.57
C ASN A 288 4.04 -1.00 10.63
N LEU A 289 5.23 -1.14 11.21
CA LEU A 289 6.50 -1.08 10.50
C LEU A 289 7.03 -2.51 10.34
N ILE A 290 7.14 -2.94 9.09
CA ILE A 290 7.61 -4.28 8.74
C ILE A 290 8.95 -4.15 8.06
N LEU A 291 9.99 -4.64 8.75
CA LEU A 291 11.33 -4.69 8.21
C LEU A 291 11.50 -5.94 7.34
N ARG A 292 12.07 -5.78 6.14
CA ARG A 292 12.42 -6.92 5.29
C ARG A 292 13.58 -7.73 5.88
N GLN A 293 13.65 -9.00 5.48
CA GLN A 293 14.78 -9.88 5.71
C GLN A 293 15.96 -9.50 4.80
N ASP A 294 17.17 -9.87 5.22
CA ASP A 294 18.35 -9.83 4.36
C ASP A 294 18.18 -10.76 3.15
N THR A 295 18.85 -10.41 2.05
CA THR A 295 18.85 -11.21 0.83
C THR A 295 20.29 -11.49 0.40
N SER A 296 20.49 -12.33 -0.60
CA SER A 296 21.84 -12.62 -1.12
C SER A 296 22.41 -11.50 -2.02
N ARG A 297 21.71 -10.37 -2.17
CA ARG A 297 22.25 -9.17 -2.80
C ARG A 297 23.34 -8.57 -1.91
N ALA A 298 24.43 -8.10 -2.51
CA ALA A 298 25.46 -7.34 -1.79
C ALA A 298 24.88 -6.02 -1.26
N SER A 299 25.16 -5.69 0.00
CA SER A 299 24.66 -4.49 0.66
C SER A 299 25.68 -3.92 1.63
N THR A 300 25.74 -2.60 1.72
CA THR A 300 26.62 -1.88 2.66
C THR A 300 26.23 -2.13 4.12
N TYR A 301 24.93 -2.17 4.39
CA TYR A 301 24.38 -2.37 5.74
C TYR A 301 23.45 -3.59 5.75
N PRO A 302 23.59 -4.52 6.71
CA PRO A 302 22.65 -5.63 6.86
C PRO A 302 21.31 -5.12 7.38
N MET A 303 20.22 -5.86 7.14
CA MET A 303 18.89 -5.50 7.66
C MET A 303 18.87 -5.42 9.19
N SER A 304 19.76 -6.14 9.88
CA SER A 304 19.93 -6.01 11.34
C SER A 304 20.37 -4.61 11.79
N ALA A 305 21.13 -3.87 10.98
CA ALA A 305 21.51 -2.48 11.30
C ALA A 305 20.29 -1.54 11.21
N TYR A 306 19.40 -1.75 10.23
CA TYR A 306 18.12 -1.03 10.17
C TYR A 306 17.21 -1.41 11.34
N ALA A 307 17.21 -2.67 11.76
CA ALA A 307 16.44 -3.12 12.93
C ALA A 307 16.89 -2.44 14.23
N GLN A 308 18.21 -2.27 14.42
CA GLN A 308 18.80 -1.65 15.61
C GLN A 308 18.31 -0.21 15.84
N VAL A 309 18.00 0.53 14.78
CA VAL A 309 17.48 1.90 14.88
C VAL A 309 15.95 1.95 14.84
N LEU A 310 15.31 1.08 14.04
CA LEU A 310 13.85 1.10 13.85
C LEU A 310 13.09 0.54 15.05
N GLN A 311 13.52 -0.60 15.60
CA GLN A 311 12.77 -1.29 16.66
C GLN A 311 12.68 -0.46 17.96
N PRO A 312 13.77 0.12 18.49
CA PRO A 312 13.67 0.93 19.71
C PRO A 312 12.77 2.14 19.53
N TRP A 313 12.84 2.80 18.36
CA TRP A 313 11.98 3.92 18.04
C TRP A 313 10.52 3.50 17.91
N ALA A 314 10.21 2.42 17.19
CA ALA A 314 8.86 1.90 17.05
C ALA A 314 8.22 1.58 18.42
N ARG A 315 8.98 0.94 19.31
CA ARG A 315 8.53 0.67 20.69
C ARG A 315 8.27 1.94 21.48
N LYS A 316 9.18 2.92 21.41
CA LYS A 316 9.03 4.22 22.08
C LYS A 316 7.78 4.98 21.59
N GLU A 317 7.47 4.88 20.31
CA GLU A 317 6.34 5.56 19.68
C GLU A 317 5.04 4.74 19.70
N HIS A 318 5.02 3.59 20.37
CA HIS A 318 3.87 2.68 20.42
C HIS A 318 3.36 2.27 19.03
N LEU A 319 4.29 1.99 18.11
CA LEU A 319 4.02 1.51 16.77
C LEU A 319 4.13 -0.01 16.71
N GLY A 320 3.34 -0.64 15.85
CA GLY A 320 3.55 -2.05 15.53
C GLY A 320 4.91 -2.23 14.85
N TYR A 321 5.64 -3.26 15.27
CA TYR A 321 6.94 -3.61 14.68
C TYR A 321 6.97 -5.10 14.35
N ALA A 322 7.46 -5.43 13.17
CA ALA A 322 7.66 -6.79 12.72
C ALA A 322 8.93 -6.91 11.90
N ASN A 323 9.58 -8.07 11.95
CA ASN A 323 10.83 -8.33 11.24
C ASN A 323 10.76 -9.65 10.49
N LEU A 324 10.75 -9.58 9.16
CA LEU A 324 10.70 -10.76 8.30
C LEU A 324 11.92 -11.68 8.46
N GLN A 325 13.05 -11.19 8.99
CA GLN A 325 14.19 -12.05 9.32
C GLN A 325 13.78 -13.18 10.28
N CYS A 326 12.83 -12.93 11.18
CA CYS A 326 12.36 -13.94 12.12
C CYS A 326 11.53 -15.03 11.44
N ALA A 327 10.92 -14.74 10.29
CA ALA A 327 10.15 -15.72 9.51
C ALA A 327 11.03 -16.52 8.53
N PHE A 328 12.08 -15.89 7.99
CA PHE A 328 13.02 -16.52 7.04
C PHE A 328 14.16 -17.27 7.74
N GLY A 329 14.46 -16.92 9.00
CA GLY A 329 15.60 -17.44 9.77
C GLY A 329 16.85 -16.56 9.60
N SER A 330 17.82 -16.67 10.50
CA SER A 330 18.98 -15.75 10.57
C SER A 330 20.05 -15.95 9.48
N ASP A 331 20.08 -17.11 8.82
CA ASP A 331 21.10 -17.43 7.80
C ASP A 331 20.54 -17.31 6.38
N VAL A 332 20.94 -16.25 5.67
CA VAL A 332 20.60 -15.99 4.26
C VAL A 332 20.90 -17.18 3.36
N LYS A 333 21.97 -17.95 3.62
CA LYS A 333 22.34 -19.09 2.79
C LYS A 333 21.31 -20.20 2.82
N ARG A 334 20.51 -20.30 3.90
CA ARG A 334 19.45 -21.32 4.00
C ARG A 334 18.32 -21.07 3.02
N TYR A 335 17.99 -19.79 2.81
CA TYR A 335 16.81 -19.39 2.04
C TYR A 335 17.12 -18.68 0.72
N ALA A 336 18.39 -18.52 0.36
CA ALA A 336 18.80 -18.15 -0.99
C ALA A 336 18.49 -19.28 -2.02
N LEU A 337 18.53 -18.96 -3.32
CA LEU A 337 18.15 -19.88 -4.40
C LEU A 337 18.85 -21.25 -4.36
N GLY A 338 20.12 -21.32 -3.95
CA GLY A 338 20.89 -22.56 -3.83
C GLY A 338 20.89 -23.20 -2.44
N GLY A 339 20.09 -22.66 -1.52
CA GLY A 339 19.99 -23.15 -0.14
C GLY A 339 19.06 -24.36 0.00
N PRO A 340 19.04 -25.01 1.17
CA PRO A 340 18.14 -26.12 1.49
C PRO A 340 16.64 -25.76 1.45
N MET A 341 16.27 -24.48 1.53
CA MET A 341 14.89 -24.03 1.50
C MET A 341 14.76 -22.72 0.68
N PRO A 342 14.89 -22.77 -0.65
CA PRO A 342 14.96 -21.56 -1.47
C PRO A 342 13.67 -20.74 -1.39
N MET A 343 13.81 -19.50 -0.92
CA MET A 343 12.74 -18.52 -0.79
C MET A 343 13.00 -17.24 -1.57
N ILE A 344 14.24 -16.97 -1.94
CA ILE A 344 14.65 -15.81 -2.76
C ILE A 344 15.00 -16.29 -4.16
N GLY A 345 14.51 -15.56 -5.16
CA GLY A 345 14.67 -15.86 -6.57
C GLY A 345 16.08 -15.61 -7.12
N PRO A 346 16.28 -15.86 -8.42
CA PRO A 346 17.58 -15.78 -9.08
C PRO A 346 18.19 -14.38 -9.12
N ASP A 347 17.37 -13.33 -9.05
CA ASP A 347 17.84 -11.95 -8.96
C ASP A 347 18.42 -11.58 -7.59
N ARG A 348 18.41 -12.52 -6.65
CA ARG A 348 18.95 -12.38 -5.29
C ARG A 348 18.22 -11.35 -4.43
N ILE A 349 17.04 -10.88 -4.86
CA ILE A 349 16.30 -9.79 -4.22
C ILE A 349 14.86 -10.21 -3.95
N HIS A 350 14.14 -10.69 -4.95
CA HIS A 350 12.69 -10.91 -4.85
C HIS A 350 12.37 -12.30 -4.29
N PRO A 351 11.26 -12.46 -3.54
CA PRO A 351 10.87 -13.75 -3.04
C PRO A 351 10.30 -14.59 -4.18
N LEU A 352 10.52 -15.89 -4.12
CA LEU A 352 9.78 -16.84 -4.95
C LEU A 352 8.31 -16.88 -4.46
N PRO A 353 7.31 -16.69 -5.34
CA PRO A 353 5.89 -16.67 -4.97
C PRO A 353 5.43 -17.87 -4.13
N ASP A 354 5.87 -19.08 -4.50
CA ASP A 354 5.38 -20.33 -3.90
C ASP A 354 6.01 -20.66 -2.54
N THR A 355 7.18 -20.09 -2.22
CA THR A 355 7.91 -20.35 -0.98
C THR A 355 8.04 -19.09 -0.12
N GLY A 356 8.99 -18.20 -0.43
CA GLY A 356 9.21 -16.97 0.33
C GLY A 356 7.97 -16.08 0.37
N GLY A 357 7.26 -16.00 -0.75
CA GLY A 357 6.02 -15.26 -0.85
C GLY A 357 4.92 -15.74 0.10
N LYS A 358 4.78 -17.07 0.22
CA LYS A 358 3.88 -17.70 1.19
C LYS A 358 4.26 -17.37 2.62
N VAL A 359 5.56 -17.43 2.96
CA VAL A 359 6.05 -17.09 4.31
C VAL A 359 5.71 -15.65 4.67
N ILE A 360 5.92 -14.70 3.75
CA ILE A 360 5.59 -13.29 3.97
C ILE A 360 4.07 -13.13 4.16
N ALA A 361 3.25 -13.73 3.30
CA ALA A 361 1.79 -13.63 3.41
C ALA A 361 1.27 -14.19 4.74
N ASP A 362 1.80 -15.33 5.20
CA ASP A 362 1.42 -15.96 6.47
C ASP A 362 1.90 -15.16 7.68
N TYR A 363 3.03 -14.46 7.55
CA TYR A 363 3.53 -13.57 8.59
C TYR A 363 2.65 -12.32 8.72
N PHE A 364 2.32 -11.68 7.59
CA PHE A 364 1.39 -10.54 7.55
C PHE A 364 -0.02 -10.91 8.04
N HIS A 365 -0.53 -12.09 7.68
CA HIS A 365 -1.83 -12.55 8.19
C HIS A 365 -1.82 -12.67 9.72
N ARG A 366 -0.79 -13.28 10.31
CA ARG A 366 -0.66 -13.39 11.77
C ARG A 366 -0.44 -12.06 12.49
N LEU A 367 0.15 -11.07 11.81
CA LEU A 367 0.25 -9.71 12.31
C LEU A 367 -1.13 -9.06 12.47
N ILE A 368 -2.08 -9.37 11.59
CA ILE A 368 -3.44 -8.80 11.65
C ILE A 368 -4.39 -9.64 12.50
N VAL A 369 -4.36 -10.97 12.37
CA VAL A 369 -5.41 -11.87 12.90
C VAL A 369 -4.98 -12.64 14.14
N GLY A 370 -3.68 -12.75 14.41
CA GLY A 370 -3.16 -13.57 15.52
C GLY A 370 -3.69 -13.11 16.89
N GLY A 371 -4.21 -14.04 17.69
CA GLY A 371 -4.55 -13.79 19.10
C GLY A 371 -3.32 -13.77 20.01
N ASP A 372 -3.51 -13.44 21.29
CA ASP A 372 -2.47 -13.20 22.31
C ASP A 372 -1.43 -14.33 22.48
N ASN A 373 -1.72 -15.56 22.01
CA ASN A 373 -0.83 -16.72 22.08
C ASN A 373 0.03 -16.94 20.82
N ALA A 374 -0.11 -16.13 19.77
CA ALA A 374 0.78 -16.17 18.62
C ALA A 374 2.01 -15.32 18.93
N VAL A 375 3.14 -15.99 19.25
CA VAL A 375 4.49 -15.43 19.43
C VAL A 375 4.56 -14.03 18.87
N SER A 376 4.64 -13.03 19.75
CA SER A 376 4.67 -11.66 19.32
C SER A 376 5.75 -11.52 18.26
N PRO A 377 5.44 -11.07 17.03
CA PRO A 377 6.48 -10.71 16.07
C PRO A 377 7.35 -9.54 16.56
N GLN A 378 7.00 -8.96 17.73
CA GLN A 378 7.80 -7.99 18.47
C GLN A 378 8.91 -8.64 19.33
N ASP A 379 8.88 -9.96 19.51
CA ASP A 379 9.88 -10.71 20.27
C ASP A 379 11.00 -11.19 19.35
N THR A 380 12.21 -11.09 19.89
CA THR A 380 13.49 -11.41 19.26
C THR A 380 13.38 -12.67 18.40
N CYS A 381 14.01 -12.67 17.22
CA CYS A 381 14.06 -13.84 16.34
C CYS A 381 14.68 -15.02 17.09
N GLY A 382 13.86 -15.78 17.83
CA GLY A 382 14.27 -16.86 18.70
C GLY A 382 15.64 -16.64 19.35
N GLU A 383 15.77 -15.73 20.32
CA GLU A 383 16.72 -16.03 21.38
C GLU A 383 16.13 -17.23 22.12
N THR A 384 16.51 -18.44 21.70
CA THR A 384 16.45 -19.59 22.59
C THR A 384 17.18 -19.16 23.85
N SER A 385 16.42 -19.02 24.94
CA SER A 385 16.96 -18.98 26.30
C SER A 385 18.06 -20.03 26.38
N ARG A 386 19.31 -19.58 26.55
CA ARG A 386 20.39 -20.44 27.01
C ARG A 386 20.22 -20.70 28.49
#